data_AF-A0A969MX57-F1
#
_entry.id   AF-A0A969MX57-F1
#
_cell.length_a   1.000
_cell.length_b   1.000
_cell.length_c   1.000
_cell.angle_alpha   90.00
_cell.angle_beta   90.00
_cell.angle_gamma   90.00
#
_symmetry.space_group_name_H-M   'P 1'
#
loop_
_entity.id
_entity.type
_entity.pdbx_description
1 polymer ?
#
loop_
_entity_poly.entity_id
_entity_poly.type
_entity_poly.pdbx_seq_one_letter_code
_entity_poly.pdbx_strand_id
1 'polypeptide(L)' 'MMNFALQQAFEQRQALKVISGLMNFDPARVAAIVRAATQGGATFVDIAADPNLVQMARGLTSLPVCVSA' A
#
# COMPACT_ATOMS: atom_id res chain seq x y z
N MET A 1 -16.78 -6.74 2.74
CA MET A 1 -16.04 -8.02 2.86
C MET A 1 -14.55 -7.72 2.86
N MET A 2 -13.79 -8.32 3.77
CA MET A 2 -12.33 -8.15 3.87
C MET A 2 -11.65 -8.82 2.66
N ASN A 3 -10.53 -8.28 2.19
CA ASN A 3 -9.75 -8.88 1.11
C ASN A 3 -9.24 -10.28 1.57
N PHE A 4 -9.53 -11.33 0.79
CA PHE A 4 -9.20 -12.72 1.18
C PHE A 4 -7.68 -12.95 1.35
N ALA A 5 -6.87 -12.42 0.44
CA ALA A 5 -5.41 -12.55 0.52
C ALA A 5 -4.86 -11.84 1.78
N LEU A 6 -5.44 -10.68 2.12
CA LEU A 6 -5.08 -9.96 3.34
C LEU A 6 -5.48 -10.74 4.60
N GLN A 7 -6.68 -11.32 4.64
CA GLN A 7 -7.14 -12.16 5.75
C GLN A 7 -6.21 -13.37 5.94
N GLN A 8 -5.91 -14.08 4.85
CA GLN A 8 -5.02 -15.25 4.90
C GLN A 8 -3.62 -14.88 5.41
N ALA A 9 -3.06 -13.75 4.96
CA ALA A 9 -1.77 -13.29 5.44
C ALA A 9 -1.78 -12.95 6.95
N PHE A 10 -2.88 -12.43 7.47
CA PHE A 10 -3.04 -12.24 8.92
C PHE A 10 -3.14 -13.56 9.68
N GLU A 11 -3.95 -14.50 9.20
CA GLU A 11 -4.11 -15.84 9.80
C GLU A 11 -2.77 -16.60 9.86
N GLN A 12 -1.96 -16.46 8.80
CA GLN A 12 -0.63 -17.06 8.71
C GLN A 12 0.46 -16.27 9.43
N ARG A 13 0.15 -15.09 10.00
CA ARG A 13 1.11 -14.16 10.62
C ARG A 13 2.25 -13.74 9.69
N GLN A 14 1.95 -13.60 8.41
CA GLN A 14 2.88 -13.21 7.35
C GLN A 14 2.51 -11.88 6.69
N ALA A 15 1.56 -11.13 7.28
CA ALA A 15 1.18 -9.83 6.76
C ALA A 15 2.33 -8.82 6.83
N LEU A 16 2.71 -8.26 5.69
CA LEU A 16 3.71 -7.20 5.55
C LEU A 16 3.05 -5.91 5.06
N LYS A 17 3.07 -4.88 5.91
CA LYS A 17 2.63 -3.52 5.58
C LYS A 17 3.83 -2.66 5.18
N VAL A 18 3.83 -2.11 3.98
CA VAL A 18 4.85 -1.15 3.54
C VAL A 18 4.29 0.27 3.59
N ILE A 19 4.96 1.17 4.30
CA ILE A 19 4.52 2.56 4.49
C ILE A 19 5.40 3.48 3.63
N SER A 20 4.82 4.26 2.71
CA SER A 20 5.56 5.15 1.80
C SER A 20 6.03 6.46 2.44
N GLY A 21 5.75 6.65 3.72
CA GLY A 21 5.97 7.86 4.50
C GLY A 21 4.66 8.61 4.73
N LEU A 22 4.29 8.81 6.00
CA LEU A 22 3.03 9.46 6.41
C LEU A 22 2.95 10.93 5.99
N MET A 23 4.10 11.61 5.98
CA MET A 23 4.24 12.99 5.51
C MET A 23 4.82 13.09 4.10
N ASN A 24 4.83 11.99 3.34
CA ASN A 24 5.39 11.97 1.98
C ASN A 24 4.28 12.18 0.95
N PHE A 25 4.18 13.41 0.44
CA PHE A 25 3.22 13.79 -0.59
C PHE A 25 3.84 13.91 -1.99
N ASP A 26 5.09 13.48 -2.16
CA ASP A 26 5.75 13.44 -3.48
C ASP A 26 5.24 12.23 -4.29
N PRO A 27 4.47 12.43 -5.38
CA PRO A 27 3.86 11.33 -6.12
C PRO A 27 4.89 10.38 -6.74
N ALA A 28 6.06 10.88 -7.17
CA ALA A 28 7.09 10.05 -7.78
C ALA A 28 7.72 9.12 -6.75
N ARG A 29 8.01 9.63 -5.55
CA ARG A 29 8.54 8.81 -4.44
C ARG A 29 7.52 7.79 -3.96
N VAL A 30 6.27 8.20 -3.78
CA VAL A 30 5.19 7.30 -3.37
C VAL A 30 4.99 6.20 -4.43
N ALA A 31 4.97 6.55 -5.72
CA ALA A 31 4.86 5.59 -6.82
C ALA A 31 6.01 4.57 -6.82
N ALA A 32 7.25 5.03 -6.61
CA ALA A 32 8.41 4.15 -6.54
C ALA A 32 8.28 3.13 -5.41
N ILE A 33 7.85 3.57 -4.22
CA ILE A 33 7.67 2.69 -3.06
C ILE A 33 6.49 1.72 -3.27
N VAL A 34 5.36 2.18 -3.83
CA VAL A 34 4.22 1.31 -4.14
C VAL A 34 4.60 0.21 -5.13
N ARG A 35 5.37 0.53 -6.17
CA ARG A 35 5.88 -0.46 -7.14
C ARG A 35 6.82 -1.46 -6.47
N ALA A 36 7.76 -0.97 -5.65
CA ALA A 36 8.68 -1.82 -4.92
C ALA A 36 7.95 -2.75 -3.94
N ALA A 37 6.96 -2.24 -3.21
CA ALA A 37 6.14 -3.04 -2.28
C ALA A 37 5.37 -4.15 -3.02
N THR A 38 4.80 -3.82 -4.18
CA THR A 38 4.09 -4.79 -5.03
C THR A 38 5.01 -5.90 -5.50
N GLN A 39 6.19 -5.54 -6.03
CA GLN A 39 7.17 -6.52 -6.52
C GLN A 39 7.83 -7.32 -5.38
N GLY A 40 7.95 -6.71 -4.20
CA GLY A 40 8.53 -7.32 -3.01
C GLY A 40 7.59 -8.25 -2.24
N GLY A 41 6.35 -8.43 -2.70
CA GLY A 41 5.38 -9.33 -2.05
C GLY A 41 4.78 -8.75 -0.76
N ALA A 42 4.71 -7.42 -0.64
CA ALA A 42 3.96 -6.80 0.44
C ALA A 42 2.50 -7.25 0.40
N THR A 43 1.85 -7.31 1.56
CA THR A 43 0.44 -7.69 1.67
C THR A 43 -0.47 -6.50 1.45
N PHE A 44 -0.05 -5.30 1.86
CA PHE A 44 -0.75 -4.04 1.65
C PHE A 44 0.21 -2.86 1.78
N VAL A 45 -0.18 -1.72 1.19
CA VAL A 45 0.58 -0.47 1.25
C VAL A 45 -0.17 0.57 2.09
N ASP A 46 0.59 1.48 2.68
CA ASP A 46 0.07 2.63 3.41
C ASP A 46 0.74 3.90 2.91
N ILE A 47 -0.08 4.90 2.59
CA ILE A 47 0.34 6.16 1.98
C ILE A 47 -0.24 7.33 2.76
N ALA A 48 0.34 8.51 2.56
CA ALA A 48 -0.22 9.75 3.11
C ALA A 48 -1.67 9.94 2.64
N ALA A 49 -2.54 10.45 3.53
CA ALA A 49 -3.96 10.64 3.27
C ALA A 49 -4.23 11.79 2.27
N ASP A 50 -3.98 11.54 0.99
CA ASP A 50 -4.24 12.44 -0.13
C ASP A 50 -5.00 11.73 -1.27
N PRO A 51 -6.12 12.29 -1.78
CA PRO A 51 -6.91 11.66 -2.83
C PRO A 51 -6.15 11.40 -4.14
N ASN A 52 -5.23 12.28 -4.52
CA ASN A 52 -4.44 12.10 -5.75
C ASN A 52 -3.46 10.95 -5.60
N LEU A 53 -2.84 10.81 -4.42
CA LEU A 53 -1.97 9.67 -4.11
C LEU A 53 -2.76 8.36 -4.08
N VAL A 54 -3.98 8.35 -3.53
CA VAL A 54 -4.85 7.16 -3.55
C VAL A 54 -5.20 6.76 -4.98
N GLN A 55 -5.63 7.71 -5.81
CA GLN A 55 -5.95 7.45 -7.21
C GLN A 55 -4.75 6.89 -7.97
N MET A 56 -3.58 7.51 -7.78
CA MET A 56 -2.33 7.04 -8.36
C MET A 56 -1.98 5.62 -7.89
N ALA A 57 -1.96 5.37 -6.58
CA ALA A 57 -1.58 4.07 -6.02
C ALA A 57 -2.47 2.94 -6.55
N ARG A 58 -3.79 3.16 -6.64
CA ARG A 58 -4.73 2.18 -7.22
C ARG A 58 -4.48 1.87 -8.70
N GLY A 59 -3.84 2.77 -9.44
CA GLY A 59 -3.41 2.52 -10.82
C GLY A 59 -2.08 1.78 -10.94
N LEU A 60 -1.34 1.62 -9.84
CA LEU A 60 0.01 1.05 -9.81
C LEU A 60 0.08 -0.34 -9.17
N THR A 61 -0.91 -0.70 -8.34
CA THR A 61 -0.91 -1.97 -7.60
C THR A 61 -2.32 -2.55 -7.43
N SER A 62 -2.41 -3.87 -7.31
CA SER A 62 -3.61 -4.58 -6.86
C SER A 62 -3.63 -4.82 -5.34
N LEU A 63 -2.57 -4.42 -4.63
CA LEU A 63 -2.53 -4.51 -3.17
C LEU A 63 -3.59 -3.60 -2.54
N PRO A 64 -4.19 -3.99 -1.40
CA PRO A 64 -4.99 -3.08 -0.60
C PRO A 64 -4.20 -1.81 -0.25
N VAL A 65 -4.88 -0.66 -0.33
CA VAL A 65 -4.31 0.65 0.01
C VAL A 65 -4.94 1.13 1.31
N CYS A 66 -4.12 1.31 2.34
CA CYS A 66 -4.45 2.06 3.54
C CYS A 66 -4.01 3.51 3.37
N VAL A 67 -4.69 4.42 4.08
CA VAL A 67 -4.24 5.80 4.23
C VAL A 67 -4.10 6.11 5.71
N SER A 68 -3.06 6.85 6.05
CA SER A 68 -2.76 7.28 7.42
C SER A 68 -2.43 8.77 7.45
N ALA A 69 -2.72 9.40 8.58
CA ALA A 69 -2.47 10.82 8.85
C ALA A 69 -1.00 11.10 9.20
#